data_AF-L0K4E1-F1
#
_entry.id   AF-L0K4E1-F1
#
_cell.length_a   1.000
_cell.length_b   1.000
_cell.length_c   1.000
_cell.angle_alpha   90.00
_cell.angle_beta   90.00
_cell.angle_gamma   90.00
#
_symmetry.space_group_name_H-M   'P 1'
#
loop_
_entity.id
_entity.type
_entity.pdbx_description
1 polymer ?
#
loop_
_entity_poly.entity_id
_entity_poly.type
_entity_poly.pdbx_seq_one_letter_code
_entity_poly.pdbx_strand_id
1 'polypeptide(L)'
;MGIRQPQKEETRSKFKKIIKLLGIIIGLVVPILILINFYQGHRELQRMNHKIAKLKEEINDLKQEKKELRSRIDQVNSKKIIEQIAREKLGLVKEGEILYIPVEK
;
A
#
# COMPACT_ATOMS: atom_id res chain seq x y z
N MET A 1 -4.41 80.86 24.67
CA MET A 1 -5.24 79.74 24.15
C MET A 1 -4.64 79.27 22.84
N GLY A 2 -4.39 77.97 22.70
CA GLY A 2 -3.84 77.40 21.47
C GLY A 2 -3.12 76.09 21.74
N ILE A 3 -3.89 75.00 21.82
CA ILE A 3 -3.43 73.66 22.20
C ILE A 3 -2.61 73.06 21.04
N ARG A 4 -1.39 72.61 21.34
CA ARG A 4 -0.51 71.87 20.42
C ARG A 4 -1.10 70.47 20.15
N GLN A 5 -1.36 70.10 18.88
CA GLN A 5 -1.68 68.71 18.48
C GLN A 5 -0.85 68.18 17.29
N PRO A 6 0.48 68.02 17.37
CA PRO A 6 1.24 67.36 16.29
C PRO A 6 1.36 65.82 16.45
N GLN A 7 1.07 65.23 17.62
CA GLN A 7 1.47 63.84 17.89
C GLN A 7 0.58 62.74 17.27
N LYS A 8 -0.68 63.04 16.93
CA LYS A 8 -1.66 62.02 16.49
C LYS A 8 -1.51 61.62 15.01
N GLU A 9 -0.97 62.49 14.17
CA GLU A 9 -0.75 62.21 12.74
C GLU A 9 0.47 61.33 12.48
N GLU A 10 1.56 61.53 13.24
CA GLU A 10 2.76 60.69 13.14
C GLU A 10 2.48 59.23 13.48
N THR A 11 1.71 58.97 14.54
CA THR A 11 1.38 57.59 14.98
C THR A 11 0.54 56.86 13.95
N ARG A 12 -0.43 57.53 13.32
CA ARG A 12 -1.28 56.95 12.27
C ARG A 12 -0.48 56.62 11.00
N SER A 13 0.50 57.45 10.65
CA SER A 13 1.42 57.21 9.53
C SER A 13 2.38 56.05 9.79
N LYS A 14 2.98 55.99 10.99
CA LYS A 14 3.85 54.89 11.43
C LYS A 14 3.10 53.55 11.43
N PHE A 15 1.85 53.52 11.92
CA PHE A 15 1.03 52.31 11.92
C PHE A 15 0.67 51.81 10.52
N LYS A 16 0.31 52.71 9.58
CA LYS A 16 0.07 52.34 8.17
C LYS A 16 1.31 51.76 7.50
N LYS A 17 2.51 52.28 7.81
CA LYS A 17 3.78 51.72 7.30
C LYS A 17 4.05 50.32 7.85
N ILE A 18 3.80 50.09 9.14
CA ILE A 18 3.95 48.77 9.78
C ILE A 18 2.98 47.75 9.17
N ILE A 19 1.70 48.10 8.98
CA ILE A 19 0.73 47.20 8.32
C ILE A 19 1.17 46.87 6.89
N LYS A 20 1.68 47.86 6.14
CA LYS A 20 2.14 47.65 4.77
C LYS A 20 3.36 46.72 4.72
N LEU A 21 4.31 46.87 5.65
CA LEU A 21 5.47 45.98 5.78
C LEU A 21 5.05 44.55 6.20
N LEU A 22 4.14 44.42 7.16
CA LEU A 22 3.58 43.12 7.56
C LEU A 22 2.86 42.44 6.39
N GLY A 23 2.08 43.19 5.60
CA GLY A 23 1.41 42.66 4.41
C GLY A 23 2.39 42.12 3.36
N ILE A 24 3.53 42.79 3.17
CA ILE A 24 4.60 42.32 2.26
C ILE A 24 5.24 41.05 2.81
N ILE A 25 5.55 41.00 4.11
CA ILE A 25 6.14 39.83 4.75
C ILE A 25 5.18 38.63 4.66
N ILE A 26 3.91 38.83 4.98
CA ILE A 26 2.87 37.79 4.89
C ILE A 26 2.71 37.33 3.44
N GLY A 27 2.68 38.27 2.49
CA GLY A 27 2.58 37.98 1.06
C GLY A 27 3.76 37.16 0.50
N LEU A 28 4.93 37.20 1.14
CA LEU A 28 6.09 36.39 0.76
C LEU A 28 6.13 35.06 1.52
N VAL A 29 5.81 35.04 2.81
CA VAL A 29 5.96 33.85 3.66
C VAL A 29 4.83 32.83 3.44
N VAL A 30 3.59 33.29 3.33
CA VAL A 30 2.42 32.40 3.15
C VAL A 30 2.52 31.52 1.91
N PRO A 31 2.84 32.03 0.70
CA PRO A 31 2.95 31.18 -0.48
C PRO A 31 4.08 30.16 -0.35
N ILE A 32 5.20 30.50 0.30
CA ILE A 32 6.30 29.55 0.55
C ILE A 32 5.82 28.39 1.43
N LEU A 33 5.08 28.68 2.50
CA LEU A 33 4.52 27.64 3.37
C LEU A 33 3.51 26.75 2.63
N ILE A 34 2.67 27.32 1.78
CA ILE A 34 1.71 26.57 0.96
C ILE A 34 2.46 25.64 -0.02
N LEU A 35 3.51 26.13 -0.68
CA LEU A 35 4.31 25.34 -1.62
C LEU A 35 5.01 24.16 -0.92
N ILE A 36 5.57 24.37 0.28
CA ILE A 36 6.19 23.31 1.06
C ILE A 36 5.17 22.23 1.44
N ASN A 37 4.01 22.62 1.96
CA ASN A 37 2.95 21.68 2.34
C ASN A 37 2.43 20.90 1.12
N PHE A 38 2.21 21.59 -0.01
CA PHE A 38 1.77 20.97 -1.25
C PHE A 38 2.78 19.93 -1.76
N TYR A 39 4.07 20.25 -1.71
CA TYR A 39 5.13 19.35 -2.16
C TYR A 39 5.27 18.11 -1.27
N GLN A 40 5.14 18.26 0.05
CA GLN A 40 5.16 17.13 0.99
C GLN A 40 3.94 16.23 0.83
N GLY A 41 2.74 16.80 0.76
CA GLY A 41 1.50 16.04 0.58
C GLY A 41 1.46 15.25 -0.72
N HIS A 42 1.94 15.82 -1.82
CA HIS A 42 1.96 15.13 -3.12
C HIS A 42 2.89 13.90 -3.12
N ARG A 43 4.04 13.99 -2.44
CA ARG A 43 4.98 12.85 -2.33
C ARG A 43 4.40 11.71 -1.49
N GLU A 44 3.67 12.02 -0.42
CA GLU A 44 3.04 11.01 0.41
C GLU A 44 1.92 10.27 -0.34
N LEU A 45 1.08 11.02 -1.07
CA LEU A 45 0.06 10.47 -1.96
C LEU A 45 0.65 9.52 -3.01
N GLN A 46 1.75 9.91 -3.67
CA GLN A 46 2.42 9.04 -4.65
C GLN A 46 2.97 7.75 -3.99
N ARG A 47 3.58 7.85 -2.81
CA ARG A 47 4.08 6.68 -2.07
C ARG A 47 2.95 5.73 -1.68
N MET A 48 1.82 6.27 -1.21
CA MET A 48 0.66 5.46 -0.86
C MET A 48 0.06 4.77 -2.08
N ASN A 49 -0.10 5.48 -3.20
CA ASN A 49 -0.59 4.90 -4.45
C ASN A 49 0.32 3.78 -4.96
N HIS A 50 1.64 3.96 -4.88
CA HIS A 50 2.60 2.92 -5.26
C HIS A 50 2.49 1.67 -4.36
N LYS A 51 2.33 1.86 -3.06
CA LYS A 51 2.09 0.75 -2.11
C LYS A 51 0.79 0.01 -2.43
N ILE A 52 -0.28 0.74 -2.72
CA ILE A 52 -1.57 0.15 -3.11
C ILE A 52 -1.43 -0.67 -4.40
N ALA A 53 -0.72 -0.16 -5.40
CA ALA A 53 -0.48 -0.87 -6.65
C ALA A 53 0.28 -2.19 -6.41
N LYS A 54 1.38 -2.14 -5.65
CA LYS A 54 2.15 -3.34 -5.29
C LYS A 54 1.34 -4.38 -4.52
N LEU A 55 0.58 -3.94 -3.50
CA LEU A 55 -0.26 -4.85 -2.73
C LEU A 55 -1.36 -5.49 -3.57
N LYS A 56 -1.91 -4.76 -4.55
CA LYS A 56 -2.89 -5.32 -5.49
C LYS A 56 -2.27 -6.38 -6.40
N GLU A 57 -1.05 -6.14 -6.87
CA GLU A 57 -0.27 -7.10 -7.65
C GLU A 57 -0.01 -8.37 -6.83
N GLU A 58 0.50 -8.22 -5.60
CA GLU A 58 0.76 -9.35 -4.68
C GLU A 58 -0.51 -10.16 -4.37
N ILE A 59 -1.65 -9.49 -4.16
CA ILE A 59 -2.95 -10.16 -3.99
C ILE A 59 -3.34 -10.96 -5.24
N ASN A 60 -3.07 -10.43 -6.43
CA ASN A 60 -3.39 -11.11 -7.68
C ASN A 60 -2.52 -12.35 -7.87
N ASP A 61 -1.22 -12.23 -7.62
CA ASP A 61 -0.26 -13.34 -7.71
C ASP A 61 -0.62 -14.45 -6.73
N LEU A 62 -0.87 -14.11 -5.45
CA LEU A 62 -1.30 -15.06 -4.44
C LEU A 62 -2.64 -15.73 -4.78
N LYS A 63 -3.57 -15.00 -5.42
CA LYS A 63 -4.84 -15.59 -5.89
C LYS A 63 -4.60 -16.59 -7.01
N GLN A 64 -3.70 -16.29 -7.93
CA GLN A 64 -3.33 -17.20 -9.01
C GLN A 64 -2.64 -18.45 -8.46
N GLU A 65 -1.66 -18.28 -7.58
CA GLU A 65 -0.97 -19.38 -6.91
C GLU A 65 -1.96 -20.27 -6.13
N LYS A 66 -2.88 -19.65 -5.37
CA LYS A 66 -3.95 -20.40 -4.68
C LYS A 66 -4.82 -21.19 -5.65
N LYS A 67 -5.14 -20.64 -6.82
CA LYS A 67 -5.94 -21.33 -7.85
C LYS A 67 -5.16 -22.52 -8.42
N GLU A 68 -3.88 -22.35 -8.71
CA GLU A 68 -3.01 -23.42 -9.19
C GLU A 68 -2.86 -24.54 -8.17
N LEU A 69 -2.59 -24.19 -6.90
CA LEU A 69 -2.52 -25.16 -5.81
C LEU A 69 -3.83 -25.93 -5.64
N ARG A 70 -4.98 -25.25 -5.71
CA ARG A 70 -6.29 -25.92 -5.68
C ARG A 70 -6.48 -26.88 -6.84
N SER A 71 -6.13 -26.47 -8.05
CA SER A 71 -6.20 -27.37 -9.21
C SER A 71 -5.32 -28.60 -9.04
N ARG A 72 -4.12 -28.45 -8.44
CA ARG A 72 -3.24 -29.59 -8.13
C ARG A 72 -3.84 -30.49 -7.06
N ILE A 73 -4.42 -29.91 -6.01
CA ILE A 73 -5.12 -30.65 -4.96
C ILE A 73 -6.29 -31.44 -5.56
N ASP A 74 -7.08 -30.84 -6.44
CA ASP A 74 -8.22 -31.52 -7.09
C ASP A 74 -7.76 -32.65 -8.03
N GLN A 75 -6.62 -32.49 -8.71
CA GLN A 75 -6.00 -33.55 -9.52
C GLN A 75 -5.48 -34.71 -8.64
N VAL A 76 -4.82 -34.39 -7.53
CA VAL A 76 -4.29 -35.39 -6.57
C VAL A 76 -5.41 -36.07 -5.78
N ASN A 77 -6.47 -35.34 -5.44
CA ASN A 77 -7.68 -35.87 -4.79
C ASN A 77 -8.62 -36.59 -5.75
N SER A 78 -8.23 -36.80 -7.01
CA SER A 78 -8.98 -37.69 -7.89
C SER A 78 -9.04 -39.09 -7.25
N LYS A 79 -10.25 -39.68 -7.22
CA LYS A 79 -10.50 -41.00 -6.60
C LYS A 79 -9.48 -42.05 -7.02
N LYS A 80 -8.98 -41.97 -8.25
CA LYS A 80 -7.98 -42.87 -8.84
C LYS A 80 -6.62 -42.81 -8.12
N ILE A 81 -6.14 -41.62 -7.76
CA ILE A 81 -4.86 -41.48 -7.03
C ILE A 81 -5.04 -41.86 -5.55
N ILE A 82 -6.19 -41.51 -4.95
CA ILE A 82 -6.52 -41.96 -3.59
C ILE A 82 -6.57 -43.49 -3.52
N GLU A 83 -7.22 -44.14 -4.48
CA GLU A 83 -7.29 -45.60 -4.64
C GLU A 83 -5.90 -46.20 -4.85
N GLN A 84 -5.06 -45.59 -5.69
CA GLN A 84 -3.69 -46.06 -5.93
C GLN A 84 -2.81 -45.97 -4.67
N ILE A 85 -2.82 -44.84 -3.96
CA ILE A 85 -2.06 -44.65 -2.71
C ILE A 85 -2.58 -45.60 -1.63
N ALA A 86 -3.90 -45.79 -1.53
CA ALA A 86 -4.49 -46.75 -0.60
C ALA A 86 -4.04 -48.18 -0.93
N ARG A 87 -3.98 -48.55 -2.21
CA ARG A 87 -3.48 -49.86 -2.65
C ARG A 87 -2.01 -50.09 -2.32
N GLU A 88 -1.16 -49.11 -2.62
CA GLU A 88 0.27 -49.18 -2.30
C GLU A 88 0.52 -49.29 -0.79
N LYS A 89 -0.22 -48.52 0.02
CA LYS A 89 -0.06 -48.54 1.49
C LYS A 89 -0.69 -49.76 2.18
N LEU A 90 -1.78 -50.31 1.61
CA LEU A 90 -2.50 -51.45 2.19
C LEU A 90 -2.13 -52.80 1.54
N GLY A 91 -1.23 -52.79 0.54
CA GLY A 91 -0.85 -54.00 -0.21
C GLY A 91 -2.01 -54.60 -1.01
N LEU A 92 -2.99 -53.79 -1.42
CA LEU A 92 -4.18 -54.26 -2.13
C LEU A 92 -3.94 -54.25 -3.64
N VAL A 93 -4.38 -55.29 -4.34
CA VAL A 93 -4.30 -55.42 -5.81
C VAL A 93 -5.69 -55.40 -6.43
N LYS A 94 -5.84 -54.87 -7.65
CA LYS A 94 -7.11 -54.91 -8.39
C LYS A 94 -7.36 -56.31 -8.95
N GLU A 95 -8.62 -56.65 -9.21
CA GLU A 95 -8.94 -57.86 -9.97
C GLU A 95 -8.20 -57.85 -11.32
N GLY A 96 -7.39 -58.89 -11.56
CA GLY A 96 -6.53 -59.03 -12.73
C GLY A 96 -5.06 -58.62 -12.54
N GLU A 97 -4.65 -58.09 -11.38
CA GLU A 97 -3.25 -57.75 -11.06
C GLU A 97 -2.59 -58.86 -10.21
N ILE A 98 -1.30 -59.16 -10.47
CA ILE A 98 -0.53 -60.21 -9.78
C ILE A 98 0.48 -59.55 -8.82
N LEU A 99 0.39 -59.86 -7.52
CA LEU A 99 1.31 -59.35 -6.50
C LEU A 99 2.66 -60.11 -6.57
N TYR A 100 3.75 -59.40 -6.85
CA TYR A 100 5.10 -59.96 -6.79
C TYR A 100 5.76 -59.58 -5.46
N ILE A 101 6.03 -60.57 -4.61
CA ILE A 101 6.81 -60.39 -3.38
C ILE A 101 8.24 -60.87 -3.66
N PRO A 102 9.25 -59.99 -3.66
CA PRO A 102 10.64 -60.42 -3.82
C PRO A 102 11.05 -61.28 -2.62
N VAL A 103 11.50 -62.51 -2.90
CA VAL A 103 12.09 -63.40 -1.90
C VAL A 103 13.59 -63.16 -1.92
N GLU A 104 14.11 -62.51 -0.88
CA GLU A 104 15.56 -62.38 -0.69
C GLU A 104 16.18 -63.77 -0.47
N LYS A 105 17.30 -64.04 -1.14
CA LYS A 105 18.07 -65.30 -1.05
C LYS A 105 19.10 -65.23 0.06
#